data_AF-J3LQA5-F1
#
_entry.id   AF-J3LQA5-F1
#
_cell.length_a   1.000
_cell.length_b   1.000
_cell.length_c   1.000
_cell.angle_alpha   90.00
_cell.angle_beta   90.00
_cell.angle_gamma   90.00
#
_symmetry.space_group_name_H-M   'P 1'
#
loop_
_entity.id
_entity.type
_entity.pdbx_description
1 polymer ?
#
loop_
_entity_poly.entity_id
_entity_poly.type
_entity_poly.pdbx_seq_one_letter_code
_entity_poly.pdbx_strand_id
1 'polypeptide(L)'
;MRIVTPAPAAEGYAKVRVLAADDPDLDAAKVSLGVLGVISQVTLALQPLFKRSVTFAEREDDDLAEQVATFGYQHEFADIAWYPGLGRALYRVDDRLPINASGEGVLDFIGFRATSTLVIRANRLAEELLERAGNGSGKCVTSRVTHAALASAGYGLMRRSGGLFGGYPVVGRQNRMQASGGCITGPEDLLLTACPWDPRVRGSSFFHQTTFSLPVSRARAFVDEVRRLRDLNPRALCGVELYNGILMRYVKASTAHLGKPAAGAGAGDADMVDFDMTYYRSRDPGRARLFEDVLEEIEQMGLFKYGGLPHWGKNRNLAFVGAAGKYPRLREFLRVKDAFDPDGLFSSDWSDMMLGIGGRAPTTDAPGCALEGMCVCSRDAHCAPDQGYVCRPGKVYKDARVCTKL
;
A
#
# COMPACT_ATOMS: atom_id res chain seq x y z
N MET A 1 -18.40 -18.20 8.19
CA MET A 1 -17.52 -18.40 7.02
C MET A 1 -17.51 -19.88 6.67
N ARG A 2 -17.43 -20.25 5.39
CA ARG A 2 -17.19 -21.64 4.96
C ARG A 2 -15.83 -21.73 4.28
N ILE A 3 -15.05 -22.73 4.67
CA ILE A 3 -13.73 -23.01 4.12
C ILE A 3 -13.64 -24.49 3.74
N VAL A 4 -13.12 -24.76 2.55
CA VAL A 4 -12.87 -26.10 2.04
C VAL A 4 -11.42 -26.46 2.37
N THR A 5 -11.24 -27.53 3.13
CA THR A 5 -9.93 -28.04 3.54
C THR A 5 -9.72 -29.47 3.06
N PRO A 6 -8.47 -29.97 2.96
CA PRO A 6 -8.22 -31.36 2.62
C PRO A 6 -8.76 -32.27 3.73
N ALA A 7 -9.06 -33.50 3.35
CA ALA A 7 -9.49 -34.55 4.27
C ALA A 7 -8.99 -35.91 3.76
N PRO A 8 -8.92 -36.95 4.61
CA PRO A 8 -8.60 -38.29 4.16
C PRO A 8 -9.59 -38.82 3.12
N ALA A 9 -9.20 -39.85 2.37
CA ALA A 9 -10.08 -40.53 1.41
C ALA A 9 -11.40 -41.02 2.05
N ALA A 10 -11.34 -41.45 3.32
CA ALA A 10 -12.51 -41.86 4.09
C ALA A 10 -13.55 -40.74 4.32
N GLU A 11 -13.12 -39.47 4.24
CA GLU A 11 -13.97 -38.28 4.34
C GLU A 11 -14.24 -37.64 2.95
N GLY A 12 -13.85 -38.30 1.85
CA GLY A 12 -14.08 -37.82 0.49
C GLY A 12 -13.06 -36.80 -0.02
N TYR A 13 -11.82 -36.84 0.50
CA TYR A 13 -10.67 -36.00 0.10
C TYR A 13 -10.75 -34.51 0.46
N ALA A 14 -11.94 -33.98 0.71
CA ALA A 14 -12.14 -32.60 1.12
C ALA A 14 -13.33 -32.49 2.07
N LYS A 15 -13.27 -31.53 2.99
CA LYS A 15 -14.38 -31.21 3.89
C LYS A 15 -14.65 -29.73 3.97
N VAL A 16 -15.92 -29.39 4.19
CA VAL A 16 -16.37 -28.01 4.40
C VAL A 16 -16.43 -27.75 5.89
N ARG A 17 -15.58 -26.84 6.37
CA ARG A 17 -15.64 -26.33 7.75
C ARG A 17 -16.50 -25.08 7.79
N VAL A 18 -17.40 -25.00 8.76
CA VAL A 18 -18.29 -23.85 8.96
C VAL A 18 -17.87 -23.14 10.23
N LEU A 19 -17.21 -21.98 10.07
CA LEU A 19 -16.74 -21.15 11.17
C LEU A 19 -17.81 -20.10 11.50
N ALA A 20 -18.52 -20.30 12.60
CA ALA A 20 -19.48 -19.34 13.14
C ALA A 20 -18.78 -18.11 13.75
N ALA A 21 -19.54 -17.09 14.18
CA ALA A 21 -18.98 -15.83 14.67
C ALA A 21 -18.17 -15.99 15.98
N ASP A 22 -18.52 -17.00 16.78
CA ASP A 22 -17.93 -17.41 18.05
C ASP A 22 -16.93 -18.57 17.91
N ASP A 23 -16.70 -19.06 16.69
CA ASP A 23 -15.76 -20.15 16.43
C ASP A 23 -14.31 -19.69 16.73
N PRO A 24 -13.55 -20.43 17.55
CA PRO A 24 -12.20 -20.03 17.96
C PRO A 24 -11.20 -19.93 16.79
N ASP A 25 -11.45 -20.64 15.69
CA ASP A 25 -10.56 -20.66 14.52
C ASP A 25 -10.93 -19.58 13.49
N LEU A 26 -12.06 -18.87 13.66
CA LEU A 26 -12.47 -17.78 12.76
C LEU A 26 -11.41 -16.67 12.69
N ASP A 27 -10.75 -16.36 13.80
CA ASP A 27 -9.72 -15.31 13.86
C ASP A 27 -8.45 -15.68 13.07
N ALA A 28 -8.15 -16.97 12.91
CA ALA A 28 -7.11 -17.40 11.98
C ALA A 28 -7.58 -17.25 10.51
N ALA A 29 -8.85 -17.59 10.23
CA ALA A 29 -9.40 -17.57 8.88
C ALA A 29 -9.64 -16.16 8.29
N LYS A 30 -9.84 -15.14 9.14
CA LYS A 30 -10.02 -13.73 8.71
C LYS A 30 -8.87 -13.22 7.83
N VAL A 31 -7.64 -13.64 8.11
CA VAL A 31 -6.43 -13.35 7.30
C VAL A 31 -5.68 -14.66 7.11
N SER A 32 -6.18 -15.52 6.22
CA SER A 32 -5.67 -16.88 6.03
C SER A 32 -4.46 -16.99 5.11
N LEU A 33 -4.19 -15.96 4.29
CA LEU A 33 -3.20 -15.99 3.19
C LEU A 33 -3.38 -17.17 2.21
N GLY A 34 -4.54 -17.83 2.22
CA GLY A 34 -4.82 -19.03 1.43
C GLY A 34 -4.32 -20.34 2.04
N VAL A 35 -3.50 -20.31 3.10
CA VAL A 35 -2.83 -21.52 3.63
C VAL A 35 -3.72 -22.39 4.54
N LEU A 36 -4.90 -21.91 4.91
CA LEU A 36 -5.86 -22.68 5.71
C LEU A 36 -6.84 -23.49 4.83
N GLY A 37 -6.84 -23.25 3.51
CA GLY A 37 -7.83 -23.79 2.57
C GLY A 37 -8.56 -22.70 1.78
N VAL A 38 -9.52 -23.14 0.96
CA VAL A 38 -10.25 -22.26 0.03
C VAL A 38 -11.51 -21.73 0.70
N ILE A 39 -11.58 -20.41 0.92
CA ILE A 39 -12.80 -19.76 1.42
C ILE A 39 -13.85 -19.79 0.30
N SER A 40 -14.91 -20.58 0.47
CA SER A 40 -16.00 -20.72 -0.51
C SER A 40 -17.18 -19.81 -0.22
N GLN A 41 -17.33 -19.36 1.03
CA GLN A 41 -18.41 -18.46 1.41
C GLN A 41 -18.02 -17.58 2.61
N VAL A 42 -18.35 -16.30 2.51
CA VAL A 42 -18.29 -15.35 3.63
C VAL A 42 -19.68 -14.79 3.90
N THR A 43 -19.99 -14.56 5.17
CA THR A 43 -21.16 -13.81 5.61
C THR A 43 -20.63 -12.57 6.31
N LEU A 44 -21.02 -11.39 5.82
CA LEU A 44 -20.57 -10.11 6.36
C LEU A 44 -21.71 -9.42 7.09
N ALA A 45 -21.43 -8.88 8.28
CA ALA A 45 -22.36 -7.99 8.96
C ALA A 45 -22.45 -6.68 8.17
N LEU A 46 -23.67 -6.24 7.86
CA LEU A 46 -23.92 -5.00 7.13
C LEU A 46 -24.38 -3.91 8.08
N GLN A 47 -23.97 -2.67 7.80
CA GLN A 47 -24.51 -1.48 8.45
C GLN A 47 -25.61 -0.84 7.59
N PRO A 48 -26.58 -0.12 8.18
CA PRO A 48 -27.53 0.68 7.42
C PRO A 48 -26.82 1.67 6.49
N LEU A 49 -27.36 1.86 5.28
CA LEU A 49 -26.78 2.79 4.31
C LEU A 49 -26.87 4.24 4.81
N PHE A 50 -25.80 5.00 4.60
CA PHE A 50 -25.66 6.40 4.97
C PHE A 50 -25.03 7.21 3.83
N LYS A 51 -24.94 8.54 4.00
CA LYS A 51 -24.21 9.42 3.08
C LYS A 51 -22.92 9.90 3.71
N ARG A 52 -21.98 10.35 2.89
CA ARG A 52 -20.73 11.00 3.34
C ARG A 52 -20.70 12.43 2.85
N SER A 53 -19.99 13.29 3.57
CA SER A 53 -19.60 14.62 3.15
C SER A 53 -18.08 14.66 3.01
N VAL A 54 -17.58 14.84 1.78
CA VAL A 54 -16.14 14.74 1.50
C VAL A 54 -15.57 16.07 1.00
N THR A 55 -14.50 16.51 1.66
CA THR A 55 -13.69 17.67 1.29
C THR A 55 -12.22 17.26 1.28
N PHE A 56 -11.52 17.53 0.17
CA PHE A 56 -10.05 17.46 0.18
C PHE A 56 -9.50 18.84 0.50
N ALA A 57 -8.82 18.97 1.63
CA ALA A 57 -8.24 20.21 2.13
C ALA A 57 -6.71 20.14 2.04
N GLU A 58 -6.13 20.86 1.08
CA GLU A 58 -4.69 20.94 0.90
C GLU A 58 -4.09 22.09 1.72
N ARG A 59 -2.92 21.84 2.33
CA ARG A 59 -2.11 22.85 3.03
C ARG A 59 -0.62 22.49 2.94
N GLU A 60 0.23 23.38 3.45
CA GLU A 60 1.65 23.07 3.65
C GLU A 60 1.79 21.85 4.59
N ASP A 61 2.87 21.09 4.46
CA ASP A 61 3.08 19.87 5.25
C ASP A 61 3.73 20.11 6.61
N ASP A 62 3.68 21.32 7.17
CA ASP A 62 4.33 21.73 8.41
C ASP A 62 3.71 21.08 9.67
N ASP A 63 2.39 20.94 9.71
CA ASP A 63 1.64 20.30 10.80
C ASP A 63 1.47 18.77 10.68
N LEU A 64 1.94 18.17 9.58
CA LEU A 64 1.70 16.77 9.26
C LEU A 64 2.12 15.77 10.36
N ALA A 65 3.26 16.00 11.02
CA ALA A 65 3.75 15.12 12.08
C ALA A 65 2.82 15.09 13.30
N GLU A 66 2.15 16.21 13.60
CA GLU A 66 1.12 16.31 14.63
C GLU A 66 -0.22 15.76 14.13
N GLN A 67 -0.59 16.07 12.88
CA GLN A 67 -1.87 15.64 12.30
C GLN A 67 -1.94 14.13 12.05
N VAL A 68 -0.83 13.47 11.66
CA VAL A 68 -0.81 12.01 11.44
C VAL A 68 -1.16 11.23 12.71
N ALA A 69 -0.97 11.83 13.89
CA ALA A 69 -1.32 11.21 15.16
C ALA A 69 -2.78 11.42 15.58
N THR A 70 -3.49 12.39 14.97
CA THR A 70 -4.77 12.90 15.50
C THR A 70 -5.90 12.97 14.49
N PHE A 71 -5.61 13.22 13.21
CA PHE A 71 -6.60 13.48 12.17
C PHE A 71 -7.56 12.30 11.95
N GLY A 72 -7.08 11.07 12.05
CA GLY A 72 -7.91 9.85 11.98
C GLY A 72 -8.96 9.71 13.07
N TYR A 73 -8.83 10.46 14.17
CA TYR A 73 -9.82 10.50 15.26
C TYR A 73 -10.81 11.66 15.11
N GLN A 74 -10.53 12.61 14.23
CA GLN A 74 -11.37 13.78 13.99
C GLN A 74 -12.46 13.51 12.95
N HIS A 75 -12.19 12.61 11.99
CA HIS A 75 -13.11 12.27 10.91
C HIS A 75 -13.23 10.76 10.74
N GLU A 76 -14.45 10.26 10.55
CA GLU A 76 -14.73 8.81 10.52
C GLU A 76 -13.98 8.07 9.41
N PHE A 77 -13.73 8.73 8.28
CA PHE A 77 -13.05 8.15 7.12
C PHE A 77 -11.83 8.97 6.65
N ALA A 78 -11.13 9.60 7.59
CA ALA A 78 -9.95 10.40 7.30
C ALA A 78 -8.86 9.60 6.56
N ASP A 79 -8.26 10.24 5.56
CA ASP A 79 -6.97 9.85 4.98
C ASP A 79 -6.12 11.10 4.71
N ILE A 80 -4.80 10.92 4.59
CA ILE A 80 -3.87 11.99 4.23
C ILE A 80 -3.04 11.51 3.05
N ALA A 81 -2.95 12.32 1.98
CA ALA A 81 -1.96 12.12 0.93
C ALA A 81 -0.83 13.15 1.12
N TRP A 82 0.37 12.67 1.40
CA TRP A 82 1.54 13.51 1.61
C TRP A 82 2.39 13.60 0.34
N TYR A 83 2.64 14.84 -0.09
CA TYR A 83 3.51 15.20 -1.20
C TYR A 83 4.77 15.89 -0.65
N PRO A 84 5.72 15.12 -0.10
CA PRO A 84 6.89 15.67 0.59
C PRO A 84 7.79 16.53 -0.30
N GLY A 85 8.09 16.13 -1.53
CA GLY A 85 8.87 16.91 -2.49
C GLY A 85 8.21 18.24 -2.89
N LEU A 86 6.88 18.32 -2.79
CA LEU A 86 6.11 19.56 -2.98
C LEU A 86 5.94 20.38 -1.69
N GLY A 87 6.21 19.81 -0.51
CA GLY A 87 5.93 20.43 0.78
C GLY A 87 4.43 20.51 1.10
N ARG A 88 3.61 19.61 0.55
CA ARG A 88 2.14 19.67 0.64
C ARG A 88 1.55 18.44 1.29
N ALA A 89 0.46 18.62 2.03
CA ALA A 89 -0.37 17.53 2.52
C ALA A 89 -1.84 17.78 2.16
N LEU A 90 -2.49 16.76 1.57
CA LEU A 90 -3.90 16.76 1.23
C LEU A 90 -4.66 15.96 2.30
N TYR A 91 -5.48 16.64 3.06
CA TYR A 91 -6.30 16.05 4.13
C TYR A 91 -7.70 15.74 3.60
N ARG A 92 -8.12 14.49 3.68
CA ARG A 92 -9.51 14.10 3.38
C ARG A 92 -10.37 14.22 4.62
N VAL A 93 -11.10 15.33 4.68
CA VAL A 93 -12.17 15.55 5.65
C VAL A 93 -13.40 14.78 5.14
N ASP A 94 -13.75 13.70 5.83
CA ASP A 94 -14.77 12.77 5.35
C ASP A 94 -15.59 12.20 6.50
N ASP A 95 -16.82 12.71 6.59
CA ASP A 95 -17.72 12.49 7.71
C ASP A 95 -19.04 11.88 7.27
N ARG A 96 -19.59 11.05 8.15
CA ARG A 96 -20.90 10.42 7.99
C ARG A 96 -22.02 11.45 8.11
N LEU A 97 -23.00 11.32 7.22
CA LEU A 97 -24.27 12.04 7.21
C LEU A 97 -25.46 11.06 7.19
N PRO A 98 -26.63 11.47 7.70
CA PRO A 98 -27.87 10.74 7.54
C PRO A 98 -28.21 10.47 6.07
N ILE A 99 -28.93 9.37 5.80
CA ILE A 99 -29.28 8.98 4.43
C ILE A 99 -30.16 10.01 3.69
N ASN A 100 -30.91 10.83 4.44
CA ASN A 100 -31.77 11.89 3.90
C ASN A 100 -31.02 13.20 3.58
N ALA A 101 -29.72 13.29 3.85
CA ALA A 101 -28.92 14.46 3.49
C ALA A 101 -28.95 14.71 1.97
N SER A 102 -28.96 15.98 1.57
CA SER A 102 -28.99 16.38 0.16
C SER A 102 -27.64 16.12 -0.53
N GLY A 103 -27.68 15.69 -1.79
CA GLY A 103 -26.49 15.45 -2.61
C GLY A 103 -26.39 14.01 -3.12
N GLU A 104 -26.06 13.85 -4.40
CA GLU A 104 -25.85 12.55 -5.05
C GLU A 104 -24.46 12.56 -5.70
N GLY A 105 -23.44 12.83 -4.90
CA GLY A 105 -22.04 12.77 -5.28
C GLY A 105 -21.54 11.34 -5.46
N VAL A 106 -20.47 11.20 -6.22
CA VAL A 106 -19.71 9.95 -6.41
C VAL A 106 -18.22 10.24 -6.32
N LEU A 107 -17.44 9.24 -5.96
CA LEU A 107 -15.99 9.23 -6.18
C LEU A 107 -15.71 8.28 -7.36
N ASP A 108 -14.96 8.74 -8.33
CA ASP A 108 -14.32 7.89 -9.33
C ASP A 108 -12.91 8.43 -9.53
N PHE A 109 -11.97 7.91 -8.73
CA PHE A 109 -10.62 8.46 -8.65
C PHE A 109 -9.98 8.43 -10.03
N ILE A 110 -9.42 9.57 -10.45
CA ILE A 110 -8.94 9.77 -11.81
C ILE A 110 -7.87 8.74 -12.19
N GLY A 111 -6.99 8.37 -11.25
CA GLY A 111 -5.97 7.34 -11.47
C GLY A 111 -6.52 5.93 -11.69
N PHE A 112 -7.79 5.67 -11.35
CA PHE A 112 -8.45 4.37 -11.49
C PHE A 112 -9.54 4.35 -12.57
N ARG A 113 -9.52 5.33 -13.48
CA ARG A 113 -10.41 5.38 -14.65
C ARG A 113 -9.82 4.64 -15.85
N ALA A 114 -10.69 4.09 -16.68
CA ALA A 114 -10.28 3.59 -18.00
C ALA A 114 -9.65 4.75 -18.77
N THR A 115 -8.41 4.57 -19.21
CA THR A 115 -7.60 5.60 -19.87
C THR A 115 -7.21 5.10 -21.25
N SER A 116 -7.15 5.99 -22.23
CA SER A 116 -6.66 5.65 -23.57
C SER A 116 -5.31 4.97 -23.49
N THR A 117 -5.15 3.85 -24.19
CA THR A 117 -3.88 3.10 -24.20
C THR A 117 -2.73 3.88 -24.81
N LEU A 118 -3.01 4.86 -25.69
CA LEU A 118 -2.02 5.82 -26.17
C LEU A 118 -1.49 6.72 -25.06
N VAL A 119 -2.39 7.25 -24.21
CA VAL A 119 -2.01 8.10 -23.07
C VAL A 119 -1.25 7.30 -22.03
N ILE A 120 -1.68 6.07 -21.73
CA ILE A 120 -0.97 5.16 -20.81
C ILE A 120 0.48 4.97 -21.27
N ARG A 121 0.69 4.63 -22.55
CA ARG A 121 2.03 4.43 -23.13
C ARG A 121 2.85 5.70 -23.13
N ALA A 122 2.26 6.83 -23.48
CA ALA A 122 2.94 8.12 -23.51
C ALA A 122 3.42 8.54 -22.11
N ASN A 123 2.56 8.42 -21.10
CA ASN A 123 2.92 8.73 -19.71
C ASN A 123 4.06 7.83 -19.21
N ARG A 124 3.97 6.53 -19.48
CA ARG A 124 5.03 5.60 -19.09
C ARG A 124 6.35 5.89 -19.80
N LEU A 125 6.33 6.16 -21.10
CA LEU A 125 7.54 6.50 -21.86
C LEU A 125 8.17 7.80 -21.33
N ALA A 126 7.37 8.81 -21.02
CA ALA A 126 7.86 10.07 -20.46
C ALA A 126 8.57 9.84 -19.11
N GLU A 127 7.99 9.03 -18.23
CA GLU A 127 8.62 8.68 -16.95
C GLU A 127 9.93 7.88 -17.16
N GLU A 128 9.95 6.90 -18.07
CA GLU A 128 11.16 6.12 -18.40
C GLU A 128 12.29 7.00 -18.96
N LEU A 129 11.96 8.05 -19.72
CA LEU A 129 12.95 9.03 -20.20
C LEU A 129 13.50 9.87 -19.05
N LEU A 130 12.66 10.30 -18.10
CA LEU A 130 13.10 11.02 -16.91
C LEU A 130 14.02 10.17 -16.03
N GLU A 131 13.67 8.89 -15.84
CA GLU A 131 14.48 7.89 -15.13
C GLU A 131 15.86 7.73 -15.77
N ARG A 132 15.91 7.46 -17.09
CA ARG A 132 17.17 7.27 -17.83
C ARG A 132 18.05 8.51 -17.84
N ALA A 133 17.44 9.69 -17.93
CA ALA A 133 18.16 10.96 -17.91
C ALA A 133 18.62 11.39 -16.50
N GLY A 134 18.22 10.67 -15.44
CA GLY A 134 18.45 11.10 -14.06
C GLY A 134 17.78 12.43 -13.72
N ASN A 135 16.67 12.76 -14.39
CA ASN A 135 16.06 14.09 -14.35
C ASN A 135 15.02 14.23 -13.22
N GLY A 136 15.52 14.37 -11.99
CA GLY A 136 14.67 14.58 -10.80
C GLY A 136 13.86 15.88 -10.86
N SER A 137 14.42 16.95 -11.44
CA SER A 137 13.71 18.22 -11.61
C SER A 137 12.51 18.07 -12.55
N GLY A 138 12.67 17.32 -13.65
CA GLY A 138 11.59 16.98 -14.56
C GLY A 138 10.48 16.19 -13.86
N LYS A 139 10.82 15.21 -13.03
CA LYS A 139 9.83 14.51 -12.20
C LYS A 139 9.05 15.46 -11.29
N CYS A 140 9.70 16.45 -10.67
CA CYS A 140 9.00 17.43 -9.84
C CYS A 140 8.07 18.33 -10.64
N VAL A 141 8.48 18.77 -11.83
CA VAL A 141 7.61 19.54 -12.72
C VAL A 141 6.39 18.71 -13.12
N THR A 142 6.59 17.47 -13.56
CA THR A 142 5.49 16.56 -13.91
C THR A 142 4.58 16.29 -12.72
N SER A 143 5.14 16.02 -11.54
CA SER A 143 4.38 15.81 -10.30
C SER A 143 3.50 17.01 -9.95
N ARG A 144 4.05 18.23 -9.98
CA ARG A 144 3.26 19.47 -9.74
C ARG A 144 2.13 19.65 -10.73
N VAL A 145 2.38 19.40 -12.01
CA VAL A 145 1.34 19.49 -13.05
C VAL A 145 0.26 18.44 -12.85
N THR A 146 0.64 17.18 -12.60
CA THR A 146 -0.30 16.08 -12.32
C THR A 146 -1.14 16.38 -11.09
N HIS A 147 -0.51 16.81 -9.99
CA HIS A 147 -1.17 17.18 -8.75
C HIS A 147 -2.17 18.32 -8.94
N ALA A 148 -1.78 19.41 -9.60
CA ALA A 148 -2.68 20.52 -9.90
C ALA A 148 -3.86 20.09 -10.79
N ALA A 149 -3.61 19.21 -11.77
CA ALA A 149 -4.68 18.65 -12.62
C ALA A 149 -5.66 17.79 -11.80
N LEU A 150 -5.16 16.94 -10.89
CA LEU A 150 -6.02 16.16 -9.99
C LEU A 150 -6.83 17.07 -9.06
N ALA A 151 -6.20 18.07 -8.45
CA ALA A 151 -6.85 19.01 -7.55
C ALA A 151 -7.98 19.80 -8.22
N SER A 152 -7.72 20.36 -9.41
CA SER A 152 -8.74 21.09 -10.19
C SER A 152 -9.93 20.23 -10.60
N ALA A 153 -9.72 18.92 -10.77
CA ALA A 153 -10.76 17.94 -11.08
C ALA A 153 -11.36 17.27 -9.83
N GLY A 154 -11.08 17.81 -8.63
CA GLY A 154 -11.59 17.33 -7.35
C GLY A 154 -11.14 15.91 -7.00
N TYR A 155 -10.03 15.44 -7.56
CA TYR A 155 -9.50 14.07 -7.48
C TYR A 155 -10.50 13.00 -7.95
N GLY A 156 -11.50 13.41 -8.72
CA GLY A 156 -12.56 12.55 -9.23
C GLY A 156 -13.83 12.51 -8.39
N LEU A 157 -13.96 13.37 -7.38
CA LEU A 157 -15.26 13.68 -6.77
C LEU A 157 -16.09 14.51 -7.76
N MET A 158 -17.34 14.10 -7.97
CA MET A 158 -18.24 14.81 -8.90
C MET A 158 -19.72 14.58 -8.56
N ARG A 159 -20.60 15.36 -9.20
CA ARG A 159 -22.04 15.09 -9.20
C ARG A 159 -22.31 13.82 -10.01
N ARG A 160 -23.23 12.97 -9.54
CA ARG A 160 -23.61 11.74 -10.27
C ARG A 160 -24.19 11.99 -11.66
N SER A 161 -24.83 13.13 -11.87
CA SER A 161 -25.33 13.55 -13.19
C SER A 161 -24.21 13.82 -14.20
N GLY A 162 -22.94 13.73 -13.78
CA GLY A 162 -21.80 14.18 -14.56
C GLY A 162 -21.58 15.69 -14.46
N GLY A 163 -20.70 16.20 -15.33
CA GLY A 163 -20.28 17.60 -15.35
C GLY A 163 -18.94 17.83 -14.66
N LEU A 164 -18.51 19.09 -14.66
CA LEU A 164 -17.27 19.51 -14.00
C LEU A 164 -17.41 19.43 -12.47
N PHE A 165 -16.27 19.26 -11.80
CA PHE A 165 -16.20 19.34 -10.36
C PHE A 165 -16.74 20.70 -9.87
N GLY A 166 -17.71 20.67 -8.96
CA GLY A 166 -18.47 21.84 -8.53
C GLY A 166 -18.02 22.46 -7.21
N GLY A 167 -16.93 21.97 -6.61
CA GLY A 167 -16.45 22.36 -5.29
C GLY A 167 -16.81 21.38 -4.17
N TYR A 168 -16.29 21.67 -2.98
CA TYR A 168 -16.51 20.90 -1.75
C TYR A 168 -17.54 21.57 -0.83
N PRO A 169 -18.19 20.81 0.08
CA PRO A 169 -18.13 19.35 0.19
C PRO A 169 -18.92 18.65 -0.92
N VAL A 170 -18.48 17.45 -1.30
CA VAL A 170 -19.26 16.55 -2.15
C VAL A 170 -19.98 15.54 -1.27
N VAL A 171 -21.31 15.61 -1.29
CA VAL A 171 -22.18 14.73 -0.50
C VAL A 171 -22.76 13.62 -1.37
N GLY A 172 -22.58 12.36 -0.97
CA GLY A 172 -23.05 11.20 -1.73
C GLY A 172 -23.22 9.94 -0.88
N ARG A 173 -23.83 8.89 -1.44
CA ARG A 173 -24.06 7.62 -0.72
C ARG A 173 -22.74 6.91 -0.43
N GLN A 174 -22.58 6.35 0.77
CA GLN A 174 -21.34 5.68 1.22
C GLN A 174 -20.77 4.72 0.17
N ASN A 175 -21.61 3.84 -0.37
CA ASN A 175 -21.18 2.83 -1.35
C ASN A 175 -20.65 3.43 -2.66
N ARG A 176 -21.07 4.65 -3.02
CA ARG A 176 -20.62 5.37 -4.23
C ARG A 176 -19.44 6.30 -3.96
N MET A 177 -19.28 6.75 -2.72
CA MET A 177 -18.16 7.59 -2.30
C MET A 177 -16.95 6.74 -1.86
N GLN A 178 -17.16 5.49 -1.49
CA GLN A 178 -16.11 4.52 -1.15
C GLN A 178 -15.52 3.83 -2.39
N ALA A 179 -16.35 3.55 -3.41
CA ALA A 179 -15.90 2.94 -4.65
C ALA A 179 -15.04 3.96 -5.41
N SER A 180 -13.76 3.69 -5.61
CA SER A 180 -12.82 4.66 -6.16
C SER A 180 -12.38 4.38 -7.60
N GLY A 181 -12.92 3.36 -8.29
CA GLY A 181 -12.44 3.03 -9.65
C GLY A 181 -13.51 2.50 -10.59
N GLY A 182 -13.61 3.14 -11.76
CA GLY A 182 -14.43 2.71 -12.89
C GLY A 182 -13.70 1.92 -13.97
N CYS A 183 -12.37 1.75 -13.92
CA CYS A 183 -11.62 1.16 -15.05
C CYS A 183 -11.98 -0.31 -15.33
N ILE A 184 -12.29 -1.11 -14.31
CA ILE A 184 -12.67 -2.53 -14.49
C ILE A 184 -14.06 -2.68 -15.12
N THR A 185 -14.89 -1.64 -15.02
CA THR A 185 -16.20 -1.54 -15.69
C THR A 185 -16.13 -0.70 -16.96
N GLY A 186 -14.92 -0.45 -17.48
CA GLY A 186 -14.71 0.24 -18.75
C GLY A 186 -15.30 -0.53 -19.93
N PRO A 187 -15.44 0.12 -21.09
CA PRO A 187 -15.99 -0.52 -22.27
C PRO A 187 -15.08 -1.68 -22.75
N GLU A 188 -15.68 -2.75 -23.23
CA GLU A 188 -14.97 -3.81 -23.95
C GLU A 188 -14.65 -3.35 -25.38
N ASP A 189 -13.67 -2.45 -25.50
CA ASP A 189 -13.37 -1.70 -26.72
C ASP A 189 -12.11 -2.19 -27.45
N LEU A 190 -11.77 -3.47 -27.32
CA LEU A 190 -10.55 -4.07 -27.85
C LEU A 190 -9.25 -3.39 -27.36
N LEU A 191 -9.24 -2.93 -26.09
CA LEU A 191 -8.11 -2.22 -25.46
C LEU A 191 -7.79 -0.86 -26.11
N LEU A 192 -8.80 -0.15 -26.62
CA LEU A 192 -8.66 1.28 -26.90
C LEU A 192 -8.52 2.06 -25.58
N THR A 193 -9.23 1.62 -24.54
CA THR A 193 -9.06 2.07 -23.16
C THR A 193 -8.75 0.89 -22.24
N ALA A 194 -8.03 1.16 -21.14
CA ALA A 194 -7.69 0.14 -20.14
C ALA A 194 -7.43 0.78 -18.77
N CYS A 195 -7.37 -0.04 -17.72
CA CYS A 195 -6.75 0.40 -16.47
C CYS A 195 -5.27 0.78 -16.73
N PRO A 196 -4.72 1.83 -16.09
CA PRO A 196 -3.35 2.29 -16.37
C PRO A 196 -2.24 1.24 -16.19
N TRP A 197 -2.49 0.22 -15.37
CA TRP A 197 -1.59 -0.90 -15.09
C TRP A 197 -1.97 -2.21 -15.79
N ASP A 198 -2.89 -2.19 -16.76
CA ASP A 198 -3.28 -3.41 -17.48
C ASP A 198 -2.06 -4.03 -18.20
N PRO A 199 -1.69 -5.28 -17.89
CA PRO A 199 -0.50 -5.90 -18.45
C PRO A 199 -0.64 -6.23 -19.94
N ARG A 200 -1.87 -6.27 -20.48
CA ARG A 200 -2.13 -6.51 -21.91
C ARG A 200 -1.73 -5.30 -22.77
N VAL A 201 -1.68 -4.11 -22.16
CA VAL A 201 -1.20 -2.90 -22.84
C VAL A 201 0.33 -2.87 -22.77
N ARG A 202 0.99 -3.23 -23.89
CA ARG A 202 2.45 -3.12 -23.99
C ARG A 202 2.91 -1.69 -23.64
N GLY A 203 3.89 -1.59 -22.74
CA GLY A 203 4.39 -0.30 -22.26
C GLY A 203 3.47 0.40 -21.25
N SER A 204 2.56 -0.32 -20.60
CA SER A 204 1.75 0.20 -19.49
C SER A 204 2.59 0.55 -18.25
N SER A 205 1.98 1.32 -17.35
CA SER A 205 2.56 1.62 -16.04
C SER A 205 2.86 0.33 -15.29
N PHE A 206 4.05 0.27 -14.70
CA PHE A 206 4.51 -0.85 -13.90
C PHE A 206 5.31 -0.30 -12.73
N PHE A 207 4.90 -0.68 -11.53
CA PHE A 207 5.32 -0.03 -10.30
C PHE A 207 5.54 -1.05 -9.20
N HIS A 208 6.30 -0.63 -8.21
CA HIS A 208 6.31 -1.25 -6.90
C HIS A 208 5.29 -0.55 -6.01
N GLN A 209 4.82 -1.29 -5.01
CA GLN A 209 4.01 -0.74 -3.94
C GLN A 209 4.55 -1.23 -2.61
N THR A 210 5.11 -0.33 -1.82
CA THR A 210 5.54 -0.61 -0.45
C THR A 210 4.45 -0.10 0.49
N THR A 211 4.02 -0.93 1.44
CA THR A 211 3.06 -0.52 2.45
C THR A 211 3.35 -1.20 3.78
N PHE A 212 3.47 -0.41 4.83
CA PHE A 212 3.60 -0.91 6.18
C PHE A 212 2.73 -0.09 7.13
N SER A 213 2.52 -0.65 8.32
CA SER A 213 1.67 -0.07 9.34
C SER A 213 2.46 0.19 10.59
N LEU A 214 2.34 1.41 11.12
CA LEU A 214 2.92 1.79 12.40
C LEU A 214 1.79 2.05 13.41
N PRO A 215 2.00 1.76 14.70
CA PRO A 215 1.13 2.30 15.74
C PRO A 215 1.05 3.82 15.60
N VAL A 216 -0.12 4.41 15.82
CA VAL A 216 -0.32 5.87 15.74
C VAL A 216 0.72 6.62 16.58
N SER A 217 1.05 6.10 17.76
CA SER A 217 2.08 6.63 18.67
C SER A 217 3.50 6.72 18.07
N ARG A 218 3.81 5.95 17.02
CA ARG A 218 5.11 5.97 16.32
C ARG A 218 5.08 6.75 15.00
N ALA A 219 3.89 7.05 14.48
CA ALA A 219 3.71 7.69 13.17
C ALA A 219 4.39 9.07 13.09
N ARG A 220 4.27 9.89 14.15
CA ARG A 220 4.91 11.22 14.24
C ARG A 220 6.42 11.15 14.02
N ALA A 221 7.10 10.32 14.80
CA ALA A 221 8.56 10.20 14.73
C ALA A 221 9.02 9.71 13.35
N PHE A 222 8.28 8.78 12.74
CA PHE A 222 8.56 8.34 11.38
C PHE A 222 8.42 9.48 10.36
N VAL A 223 7.32 10.25 10.40
CA VAL A 223 7.12 11.41 9.51
C VAL A 223 8.24 12.44 9.66
N ASP A 224 8.67 12.73 10.89
CA ASP A 224 9.77 13.68 11.14
C ASP A 224 11.09 13.22 10.52
N GLU A 225 11.39 11.93 10.53
CA GLU A 225 12.61 11.42 9.90
C GLU A 225 12.54 11.39 8.37
N VAL A 226 11.37 11.08 7.80
CA VAL A 226 11.16 11.20 6.35
C VAL A 226 11.27 12.67 5.92
N ARG A 227 10.79 13.63 6.73
CA ARG A 227 11.01 15.07 6.50
C ARG A 227 12.50 15.43 6.49
N ARG A 228 13.29 14.93 7.44
CA ARG A 228 14.76 15.14 7.42
C ARG A 228 15.40 14.59 6.15
N LEU A 229 14.94 13.44 5.67
CA LEU A 229 15.44 12.83 4.43
C LEU A 229 15.04 13.66 3.19
N ARG A 230 13.80 14.17 3.16
CA ARG A 230 13.31 15.13 2.16
C ARG A 230 14.19 16.38 2.15
N ASP A 231 14.51 16.96 3.30
CA ASP A 231 15.23 18.24 3.39
C ASP A 231 16.65 18.16 2.80
N LEU A 232 17.24 16.97 2.74
CA LEU A 232 18.53 16.73 2.06
C LEU A 232 18.40 16.81 0.53
N ASN A 233 17.29 16.32 -0.03
CA ASN A 233 17.02 16.37 -1.47
C ASN A 233 15.52 16.18 -1.75
N PRO A 234 14.72 17.27 -1.78
CA PRO A 234 13.27 17.15 -1.96
C PRO A 234 12.90 16.57 -3.34
N ARG A 235 13.77 16.77 -4.34
CA ARG A 235 13.57 16.23 -5.69
C ARG A 235 13.53 14.71 -5.73
N ALA A 236 14.09 14.04 -4.72
CA ALA A 236 14.09 12.58 -4.64
C ALA A 236 12.70 11.98 -4.41
N LEU A 237 11.78 12.75 -3.85
CA LEU A 237 10.43 12.27 -3.53
C LEU A 237 9.39 12.61 -4.60
N CYS A 238 9.76 13.43 -5.59
CA CYS A 238 8.89 13.71 -6.73
C CYS A 238 8.49 12.48 -7.55
N GLY A 239 9.21 11.36 -7.41
CA GLY A 239 8.86 10.09 -8.02
C GLY A 239 7.62 9.42 -7.40
N VAL A 240 7.46 9.44 -6.07
CA VAL A 240 6.28 8.85 -5.40
C VAL A 240 5.03 9.71 -5.61
N GLU A 241 5.22 11.02 -5.78
CA GLU A 241 4.14 11.98 -5.96
C GLU A 241 3.45 11.90 -7.33
N LEU A 242 4.15 11.39 -8.35
CA LEU A 242 3.52 10.98 -9.62
C LEU A 242 2.41 9.94 -9.42
N TYR A 243 2.44 9.23 -8.30
CA TYR A 243 1.49 8.18 -7.92
C TYR A 243 0.64 8.57 -6.69
N ASN A 244 0.30 9.85 -6.54
CA ASN A 244 -0.54 10.38 -5.47
C ASN A 244 0.13 10.45 -4.08
N GLY A 245 1.47 10.43 -4.04
CA GLY A 245 2.26 10.68 -2.83
C GLY A 245 2.29 9.50 -1.86
N ILE A 246 2.67 9.77 -0.61
CA ILE A 246 2.63 8.80 0.49
C ILE A 246 1.25 8.86 1.14
N LEU A 247 0.45 7.80 0.99
CA LEU A 247 -0.90 7.75 1.55
C LEU A 247 -0.87 7.23 2.98
N MET A 248 -1.49 7.97 3.89
CA MET A 248 -1.64 7.63 5.29
C MET A 248 -3.10 7.30 5.58
N ARG A 249 -3.38 6.05 5.98
CA ARG A 249 -4.75 5.57 6.26
C ARG A 249 -4.84 4.94 7.64
N TYR A 250 -5.88 5.29 8.36
CA TYR A 250 -6.08 4.86 9.74
C TYR A 250 -6.82 3.52 9.78
N VAL A 251 -6.34 2.60 10.61
CA VAL A 251 -6.89 1.26 10.73
C VAL A 251 -7.00 0.90 12.20
N LYS A 252 -8.21 0.52 12.63
CA LYS A 252 -8.46 0.00 13.97
C LYS A 252 -7.80 -1.38 14.17
N ALA A 253 -7.51 -1.72 15.42
CA ALA A 253 -7.04 -3.05 15.78
C ALA A 253 -7.99 -4.17 15.31
N SER A 254 -7.43 -5.36 15.06
CA SER A 254 -8.13 -6.54 14.56
C SER A 254 -7.96 -7.74 15.47
N THR A 255 -9.01 -8.57 15.55
CA THR A 255 -8.94 -9.88 16.21
C THR A 255 -8.29 -10.95 15.34
N ALA A 256 -8.05 -10.69 14.05
CA ALA A 256 -7.39 -11.66 13.19
C ALA A 256 -5.98 -11.99 13.68
N HIS A 257 -5.57 -13.25 13.60
CA HIS A 257 -4.26 -13.69 14.10
C HIS A 257 -3.08 -13.04 13.34
N LEU A 258 -3.21 -12.91 12.01
CA LEU A 258 -2.27 -12.20 11.14
C LEU A 258 -2.73 -10.76 10.80
N GLY A 259 -3.67 -10.22 11.58
CA GLY A 259 -4.16 -8.85 11.46
C GLY A 259 -3.30 -7.83 12.21
N LYS A 260 -3.75 -6.57 12.22
CA LYS A 260 -3.16 -5.53 13.07
C LYS A 260 -3.49 -5.85 14.54
N PRO A 261 -2.50 -6.13 15.41
CA PRO A 261 -2.78 -6.58 16.76
C PRO A 261 -3.40 -5.45 17.59
N ALA A 262 -4.19 -5.82 18.60
CA ALA A 262 -4.52 -4.88 19.66
C ALA A 262 -3.25 -4.55 20.47
N ALA A 263 -3.24 -3.40 21.15
CA ALA A 263 -2.16 -3.05 22.07
C ALA A 263 -1.99 -4.15 23.12
N GLY A 264 -0.76 -4.65 23.27
CA GLY A 264 -0.40 -5.51 24.40
C GLY A 264 -0.41 -4.72 25.70
N ALA A 265 -0.49 -5.40 26.84
CA ALA A 265 -0.36 -4.76 28.15
C ALA A 265 0.96 -3.96 28.22
N GLY A 266 0.86 -2.63 28.24
CA GLY A 266 2.01 -1.70 28.27
C GLY A 266 2.41 -1.08 26.92
N ALA A 267 1.75 -1.41 25.81
CA ALA A 267 1.88 -0.68 24.55
C ALA A 267 0.82 0.44 24.50
N GLY A 268 1.14 1.60 23.91
CA GLY A 268 0.19 2.70 23.66
C GLY A 268 -0.96 2.32 22.71
N ASP A 269 -1.61 3.30 22.08
CA ASP A 269 -2.78 3.07 21.22
C ASP A 269 -2.66 1.87 20.26
N ALA A 270 -3.72 1.06 20.22
CA ALA A 270 -3.85 -0.15 19.41
C ALA A 270 -4.10 0.13 17.92
N ASP A 271 -4.42 1.39 17.59
CA ASP A 271 -4.73 1.81 16.24
C ASP A 271 -3.45 2.06 15.44
N MET A 272 -3.54 1.83 14.14
CA MET A 272 -2.42 1.87 13.23
C MET A 272 -2.64 2.92 12.14
N VAL A 273 -1.54 3.47 11.63
CA VAL A 273 -1.50 4.24 10.39
C VAL A 273 -0.75 3.42 9.35
N ASP A 274 -1.40 3.14 8.23
CA ASP A 274 -0.80 2.53 7.05
C ASP A 274 -0.15 3.62 6.21
N PHE A 275 1.14 3.46 5.90
CA PHE A 275 1.89 4.28 4.96
C PHE A 275 2.03 3.52 3.64
N ASP A 276 1.40 4.00 2.58
CA ASP A 276 1.38 3.38 1.26
C ASP A 276 2.12 4.25 0.25
N MET A 277 3.07 3.64 -0.45
CA MET A 277 3.94 4.29 -1.42
C MET A 277 3.92 3.48 -2.71
N THR A 278 3.35 4.05 -3.76
CA THR A 278 3.46 3.51 -5.12
C THR A 278 4.53 4.28 -5.88
N TYR A 279 5.43 3.58 -6.56
CA TYR A 279 6.57 4.23 -7.21
C TYR A 279 7.08 3.42 -8.40
N TYR A 280 7.84 4.10 -9.26
CA TYR A 280 8.42 3.53 -10.48
C TYR A 280 9.11 2.18 -10.23
N ARG A 281 8.85 1.22 -11.12
CA ARG A 281 9.62 -0.01 -11.26
C ARG A 281 10.10 -0.14 -12.70
N SER A 282 11.37 -0.41 -12.91
CA SER A 282 11.91 -0.76 -14.23
C SER A 282 11.37 -2.12 -14.69
N ARG A 283 11.16 -2.32 -15.99
CA ARG A 283 10.87 -3.67 -16.53
C ARG A 283 12.12 -4.56 -16.57
N ASP A 284 13.30 -3.93 -16.60
CA ASP A 284 14.58 -4.58 -16.40
C ASP A 284 14.90 -4.60 -14.90
N PRO A 285 14.90 -5.78 -14.24
CA PRO A 285 15.16 -5.89 -12.80
C PRO A 285 16.61 -5.54 -12.41
N GLY A 286 17.53 -5.48 -13.38
CA GLY A 286 18.91 -5.05 -13.15
C GLY A 286 19.11 -3.54 -13.18
N ARG A 287 18.06 -2.75 -13.52
CA ARG A 287 18.16 -1.30 -13.63
C ARG A 287 17.67 -0.60 -12.38
N ALA A 288 18.56 0.15 -11.75
CA ALA A 288 18.24 0.98 -10.59
C ALA A 288 17.31 2.14 -10.96
N ARG A 289 16.41 2.48 -10.04
CA ARG A 289 15.57 3.68 -10.13
C ARG A 289 16.38 4.93 -9.79
N LEU A 290 16.00 6.07 -10.35
CA LEU A 290 16.48 7.37 -9.94
C LEU A 290 16.15 7.61 -8.46
N PHE A 291 17.18 7.92 -7.66
CA PHE A 291 17.08 8.02 -6.19
C PHE A 291 16.60 6.73 -5.51
N GLU A 292 17.07 5.58 -6.00
CA GLU A 292 16.82 4.25 -5.39
C GLU A 292 16.96 4.31 -3.86
N ASP A 293 18.06 4.91 -3.39
CA ASP A 293 18.42 5.00 -1.99
C ASP A 293 17.37 5.65 -1.07
N VAL A 294 16.65 6.66 -1.54
CA VAL A 294 15.69 7.40 -0.69
C VAL A 294 14.49 6.54 -0.33
N LEU A 295 13.90 5.83 -1.30
CA LEU A 295 12.73 4.97 -1.00
C LEU A 295 13.13 3.70 -0.25
N GLU A 296 14.30 3.13 -0.53
CA GLU A 296 14.84 2.02 0.25
C GLU A 296 15.06 2.43 1.71
N GLU A 297 15.56 3.64 1.96
CA GLU A 297 15.75 4.15 3.31
C GLU A 297 14.43 4.33 4.06
N ILE A 298 13.40 4.89 3.39
CA ILE A 298 12.05 5.05 3.97
C ILE A 298 11.43 3.68 4.26
N GLU A 299 11.56 2.72 3.34
CA GLU A 299 11.09 1.34 3.51
C GLU A 299 11.73 0.69 4.75
N GLN A 300 13.06 0.75 4.86
CA GLN A 300 13.81 0.17 5.98
C GLN A 300 13.53 0.88 7.31
N MET A 301 13.38 2.20 7.28
CA MET A 301 13.00 2.99 8.46
C MET A 301 11.62 2.56 8.99
N GLY A 302 10.61 2.48 8.12
CA GLY A 302 9.27 2.04 8.51
C GLY A 302 9.23 0.60 9.02
N LEU A 303 9.81 -0.33 8.26
CA LEU A 303 9.70 -1.77 8.54
C LEU A 303 10.62 -2.25 9.66
N PHE A 304 11.86 -1.77 9.71
CA PHE A 304 12.89 -2.28 10.62
C PHE A 304 13.08 -1.37 11.83
N LYS A 305 13.31 -0.07 11.64
CA LYS A 305 13.52 0.86 12.76
C LYS A 305 12.27 1.04 13.62
N TYR A 306 11.14 1.32 12.98
CA TYR A 306 9.87 1.53 13.70
C TYR A 306 9.04 0.26 13.90
N GLY A 307 9.54 -0.88 13.40
CA GLY A 307 8.93 -2.19 13.59
C GLY A 307 7.60 -2.37 12.86
N GLY A 308 7.43 -1.72 11.71
CA GLY A 308 6.18 -1.74 10.96
C GLY A 308 5.74 -3.14 10.52
N LEU A 309 4.43 -3.35 10.49
CA LEU A 309 3.82 -4.56 9.95
C LEU A 309 3.66 -4.40 8.44
N PRO A 310 4.22 -5.30 7.61
CA PRO A 310 4.03 -5.22 6.18
C PRO A 310 2.58 -5.52 5.81
N HIS A 311 2.07 -4.82 4.79
CA HIS A 311 0.83 -5.21 4.14
C HIS A 311 1.03 -6.49 3.31
N TRP A 312 0.25 -7.53 3.60
CA TRP A 312 0.38 -8.85 2.99
C TRP A 312 0.28 -8.86 1.45
N GLY A 313 -0.56 -8.00 0.86
CA GLY A 313 -0.86 -8.01 -0.58
C GLY A 313 -0.12 -7.01 -1.47
N LYS A 314 1.00 -6.40 -1.03
CA LYS A 314 1.65 -5.30 -1.79
C LYS A 314 3.17 -5.43 -1.91
N ASN A 315 3.81 -5.69 -0.79
CA ASN A 315 5.26 -5.54 -0.66
C ASN A 315 6.07 -6.58 -1.43
N ARG A 316 7.36 -6.28 -1.58
CA ARG A 316 8.41 -7.21 -1.98
C ARG A 316 8.86 -8.04 -0.77
N ASN A 317 9.64 -9.10 -1.02
CA ASN A 317 10.06 -10.05 0.01
C ASN A 317 10.81 -9.41 1.18
N LEU A 318 11.61 -8.37 0.94
CA LEU A 318 12.35 -7.64 1.96
C LEU A 318 11.46 -7.19 3.14
N ALA A 319 10.23 -6.76 2.85
CA ALA A 319 9.33 -6.27 3.89
C ALA A 319 8.88 -7.34 4.88
N PHE A 320 9.00 -8.60 4.51
CA PHE A 320 8.62 -9.74 5.34
C PHE A 320 9.77 -10.32 6.15
N VAL A 321 10.99 -9.79 6.03
CA VAL A 321 12.12 -10.17 6.88
C VAL A 321 11.76 -9.94 8.36
N GLY A 322 11.70 -11.03 9.12
CA GLY A 322 11.30 -11.01 10.54
C GLY A 322 9.84 -10.63 10.79
N ALA A 323 8.98 -10.52 9.77
CA ALA A 323 7.60 -10.08 9.93
C ALA A 323 6.76 -11.08 10.73
N ALA A 324 6.95 -12.38 10.53
CA ALA A 324 6.25 -13.43 11.25
C ALA A 324 6.34 -13.23 12.78
N GLY A 325 7.54 -12.92 13.29
CA GLY A 325 7.79 -12.67 14.71
C GLY A 325 7.10 -11.42 15.28
N LYS A 326 6.53 -10.55 14.44
CA LYS A 326 5.80 -9.35 14.85
C LYS A 326 4.32 -9.64 15.15
N TYR A 327 3.80 -10.83 14.81
CA TYR A 327 2.41 -11.21 15.05
C TYR A 327 2.29 -12.03 16.34
N PRO A 328 1.69 -11.47 17.43
CA PRO A 328 1.62 -12.15 18.72
C PRO A 328 0.89 -13.49 18.68
N ARG A 329 -0.07 -13.64 17.76
CA ARG A 329 -0.90 -14.84 17.60
C ARG A 329 -0.45 -15.77 16.46
N LEU A 330 0.81 -15.67 16.03
CA LEU A 330 1.33 -16.51 14.95
C LEU A 330 1.26 -18.00 15.31
N ARG A 331 1.55 -18.38 16.56
CA ARG A 331 1.56 -19.79 16.98
C ARG A 331 0.15 -20.40 16.92
N GLU A 332 -0.85 -19.64 17.33
CA GLU A 332 -2.26 -20.01 17.24
C GLU A 332 -2.70 -20.15 15.79
N PHE A 333 -2.25 -19.24 14.91
CA PHE A 333 -2.49 -19.35 13.47
C PHE A 333 -1.90 -20.63 12.89
N LEU A 334 -0.64 -20.93 13.20
CA LEU A 334 0.04 -22.14 12.70
C LEU A 334 -0.64 -23.42 13.22
N ARG A 335 -1.11 -23.44 14.47
CA ARG A 335 -1.91 -24.56 15.01
C ARG A 335 -3.17 -24.79 14.18
N VAL A 336 -3.88 -23.73 13.78
CA VAL A 336 -5.08 -23.85 12.93
C VAL A 336 -4.69 -24.32 11.52
N LYS A 337 -3.60 -23.78 10.96
CA LYS A 337 -3.05 -24.20 9.66
C LYS A 337 -2.80 -25.71 9.64
N ASP A 338 -2.04 -26.22 10.61
CA ASP A 338 -1.69 -27.65 10.67
C ASP A 338 -2.91 -28.54 10.91
N ALA A 339 -3.91 -28.05 11.65
CA ALA A 339 -5.17 -28.76 11.85
C ALA A 339 -6.10 -28.76 10.62
N PHE A 340 -5.98 -27.74 9.77
CA PHE A 340 -6.82 -27.59 8.58
C PHE A 340 -6.20 -28.28 7.37
N ASP A 341 -4.88 -28.23 7.23
CA ASP A 341 -4.11 -28.74 6.10
C ASP A 341 -2.82 -29.44 6.60
N PRO A 342 -2.93 -30.64 7.19
CA PRO A 342 -1.80 -31.33 7.82
C PRO A 342 -0.71 -31.75 6.83
N ASP A 343 -1.08 -31.97 5.57
CA ASP A 343 -0.14 -32.35 4.50
C ASP A 343 0.44 -31.12 3.76
N GLY A 344 -0.01 -29.91 4.11
CA GLY A 344 0.49 -28.67 3.52
C GLY A 344 0.12 -28.48 2.04
N LEU A 345 -1.03 -29.00 1.58
CA LEU A 345 -1.49 -28.88 0.20
C LEU A 345 -1.65 -27.43 -0.27
N PHE A 346 -2.03 -26.52 0.64
CA PHE A 346 -2.18 -25.09 0.39
C PHE A 346 -0.95 -24.28 0.82
N SER A 347 0.14 -24.96 1.19
CA SER A 347 1.42 -24.33 1.50
C SER A 347 2.32 -24.27 0.27
N SER A 348 3.25 -23.34 0.28
CA SER A 348 4.27 -23.14 -0.75
C SER A 348 5.56 -22.68 -0.08
N ASP A 349 6.69 -22.83 -0.77
CA ASP A 349 7.98 -22.29 -0.30
C ASP A 349 7.88 -20.81 0.09
N TRP A 350 7.10 -20.04 -0.66
CA TRP A 350 6.88 -18.62 -0.38
C TRP A 350 6.05 -18.40 0.89
N SER A 351 4.90 -19.07 1.02
CA SER A 351 4.03 -18.87 2.19
C SER A 351 4.71 -19.30 3.48
N ASP A 352 5.46 -20.40 3.44
CA ASP A 352 6.18 -20.93 4.59
C ASP A 352 7.27 -19.97 5.05
N MET A 353 8.04 -19.45 4.09
CA MET A 353 9.04 -18.41 4.32
C MET A 353 8.43 -17.14 4.93
N MET A 354 7.28 -16.68 4.45
CA MET A 354 6.60 -15.49 5.00
C MET A 354 6.00 -15.72 6.40
N LEU A 355 5.61 -16.96 6.69
CA LEU A 355 5.11 -17.38 8.00
C LEU A 355 6.22 -17.80 8.98
N GLY A 356 7.49 -17.77 8.55
CA GLY A 356 8.63 -18.17 9.38
C GLY A 356 8.74 -19.69 9.61
N ILE A 357 8.13 -20.50 8.74
CA ILE A 357 8.17 -21.95 8.77
C ILE A 357 9.46 -22.44 8.07
N GLY A 358 10.14 -23.43 8.66
CA GLY A 358 11.32 -24.07 8.05
C GLY A 358 12.61 -23.23 8.03
N GLY A 359 12.61 -22.02 8.61
CA GLY A 359 13.82 -21.21 8.81
C GLY A 359 14.45 -20.62 7.54
N ARG A 360 13.77 -20.67 6.40
CA ARG A 360 14.24 -20.04 5.15
C ARG A 360 14.10 -18.52 5.21
N ALA A 361 15.10 -17.80 4.71
CA ALA A 361 15.08 -16.34 4.66
C ALA A 361 14.16 -15.84 3.53
N PRO A 362 13.33 -14.80 3.75
CA PRO A 362 12.56 -14.12 2.70
C PRO A 362 13.40 -13.61 1.53
N THR A 363 14.68 -13.37 1.79
CA THR A 363 15.63 -12.72 0.89
C THR A 363 16.56 -13.73 0.21
N THR A 364 17.06 -13.36 -0.96
CA THR A 364 18.05 -14.15 -1.71
C THR A 364 19.26 -13.26 -1.99
N ASP A 365 20.45 -13.76 -1.63
CA ASP A 365 21.69 -13.07 -1.88
C ASP A 365 22.16 -13.31 -3.32
N ALA A 366 22.00 -12.29 -4.19
CA ALA A 366 22.35 -12.36 -5.60
C ALA A 366 22.73 -10.97 -6.14
N PRO A 367 23.51 -10.87 -7.24
CA PRO A 367 23.72 -9.60 -7.92
C PRO A 367 22.38 -8.91 -8.26
N GLY A 368 22.28 -7.62 -7.99
CA GLY A 368 21.06 -6.83 -8.21
C GLY A 368 19.90 -7.08 -7.24
N CYS A 369 20.06 -7.94 -6.21
CA CYS A 369 18.94 -8.31 -5.33
C CYS A 369 18.28 -7.14 -4.60
N ALA A 370 19.01 -6.05 -4.31
CA ALA A 370 18.45 -4.93 -3.56
C ALA A 370 17.43 -4.13 -4.40
N LEU A 371 17.67 -4.01 -5.71
CA LEU A 371 16.82 -3.27 -6.63
C LEU A 371 15.38 -3.83 -6.70
N GLU A 372 15.25 -5.15 -6.55
CA GLU A 372 13.97 -5.85 -6.53
C GLU A 372 13.47 -6.17 -5.11
N GLY A 373 14.06 -5.57 -4.07
CA GLY A 373 13.66 -5.82 -2.69
C GLY A 373 13.79 -7.29 -2.29
N MET A 374 14.79 -7.98 -2.85
CA MET A 374 15.13 -9.37 -2.56
C MET A 374 16.28 -9.48 -1.56
N CYS A 375 16.90 -8.38 -1.14
CA CYS A 375 17.87 -8.32 -0.04
C CYS A 375 18.00 -6.89 0.49
N VAL A 376 18.52 -6.74 1.70
CA VAL A 376 19.18 -5.49 2.12
C VAL A 376 20.58 -5.50 1.52
N CYS A 377 21.02 -4.42 0.88
CA CYS A 377 22.33 -4.43 0.25
C CYS A 377 23.44 -4.62 1.30
N SER A 378 24.44 -5.44 0.98
CA SER A 378 25.65 -5.60 1.81
C SER A 378 26.94 -5.50 0.98
N ARG A 379 26.82 -5.65 -0.34
CA ARG A 379 27.91 -5.55 -1.32
C ARG A 379 27.45 -4.68 -2.48
N ASP A 380 28.40 -4.01 -3.14
CA ASP A 380 28.10 -3.13 -4.27
C ASP A 380 27.43 -3.89 -5.43
N ALA A 381 27.74 -5.17 -5.63
CA ALA A 381 27.09 -6.03 -6.61
C ALA A 381 25.56 -6.15 -6.44
N HIS A 382 25.00 -5.83 -5.27
CA HIS A 382 23.54 -5.87 -5.04
C HIS A 382 22.83 -4.66 -5.67
N CYS A 383 23.56 -3.62 -6.04
CA CYS A 383 23.04 -2.29 -6.36
C CYS A 383 23.20 -1.87 -7.83
N ALA A 384 23.66 -2.73 -8.75
CA ALA A 384 24.03 -2.37 -10.12
C ALA A 384 25.21 -1.37 -10.22
N PRO A 385 26.44 -1.81 -9.86
CA PRO A 385 27.63 -0.96 -9.87
C PRO A 385 28.04 -0.53 -11.29
N ASP A 386 27.66 -1.28 -12.31
CA ASP A 386 27.80 -0.92 -13.73
C ASP A 386 27.00 0.34 -14.12
N GLN A 387 25.99 0.68 -13.34
CA GLN A 387 25.18 1.90 -13.48
C GLN A 387 25.60 3.02 -12.51
N GLY A 388 26.70 2.82 -11.76
CA GLY A 388 27.23 3.76 -10.77
C GLY A 388 26.54 3.69 -9.41
N TYR A 389 25.74 2.65 -9.14
CA TYR A 389 25.05 2.47 -7.87
C TYR A 389 25.76 1.44 -7.00
N VAL A 390 25.99 1.79 -5.74
CA VAL A 390 26.77 1.00 -4.79
C VAL A 390 26.09 0.97 -3.42
N CYS A 391 26.45 -0.01 -2.60
CA CYS A 391 25.78 -0.20 -1.32
C CYS A 391 26.37 0.71 -0.24
N ARG A 392 25.57 1.63 0.31
CA ARG A 392 26.01 2.60 1.33
C ARG A 392 25.05 2.65 2.52
N PRO A 393 25.49 3.17 3.68
CA PRO A 393 24.58 3.50 4.77
C PRO A 393 23.54 4.54 4.34
N GLY A 394 22.35 4.51 4.95
CA GLY A 394 21.34 5.55 4.79
C GLY A 394 21.83 6.95 5.17
N LYS A 395 21.11 7.98 4.70
CA LYS A 395 21.44 9.38 4.91
C LYS A 395 21.00 9.89 6.29
N VAL A 396 19.81 9.50 6.73
CA VAL A 396 19.21 9.82 8.04
C VAL A 396 19.22 8.59 8.95
N TYR A 397 18.69 7.45 8.49
CA TYR A 397 18.73 6.18 9.20
C TYR A 397 20.01 5.43 8.86
N LYS A 398 21.05 5.58 9.68
CA LYS A 398 22.40 5.06 9.42
C LYS A 398 22.52 3.53 9.39
N ASP A 399 21.61 2.81 10.02
CA ASP A 399 21.61 1.34 9.97
C ASP A 399 20.95 0.81 8.69
N ALA A 400 20.19 1.63 7.96
CA ALA A 400 19.71 1.26 6.64
C ALA A 400 20.90 1.06 5.69
N ARG A 401 20.76 0.11 4.77
CA ARG A 401 21.73 -0.10 3.70
C ARG A 401 21.02 0.04 2.36
N VAL A 402 21.48 1.00 1.58
CA VAL A 402 20.77 1.49 0.40
C VAL A 402 21.68 1.59 -0.82
N CYS A 403 21.07 1.47 -2.00
CA CYS A 403 21.74 1.58 -3.28
C CYS A 403 21.85 3.05 -3.70
N THR A 404 23.00 3.66 -3.37
CA THR A 404 23.29 5.06 -3.66
C THR A 404 24.07 5.20 -4.96
N LYS A 405 23.64 6.14 -5.80
CA LYS A 405 24.40 6.55 -6.99
C LYS A 405 25.57 7.46 -6.59
N LEU A 406 26.79 7.14 -7.03
CA LEU A 406 27.99 7.95 -6.80
C LEU A 406 28.21 9.03 -7.86
#